data_AF-A0A3D0NH34-F1
#
_entry.id   AF-A0A3D0NH34-F1
#
_cell.length_a   1.000
_cell.length_b   1.000
_cell.length_c   1.000
_cell.angle_alpha   90.00
_cell.angle_beta   90.00
_cell.angle_gamma   90.00
#
_symmetry.space_group_name_H-M   'P 1'
#
loop_
_entity.id
_entity.type
_entity.pdbx_description
1 polymer ?
#
loop_
_entity_poly.entity_id
_entity_poly.type
_entity_poly.pdbx_seq_one_letter_code
_entity_poly.pdbx_strand_id
1 'polypeptide(L)'
;HSFLSTPLHTFRQWMESLAVNWPDWSAHSPWFQEFDRDIPCDFSSDKSDELRQLVVDQLPNLPVQFLGAQIWCLPAHRFNLLLDSFPTKGALLSHCSLSLAQQITNVLPTGNILIHCDKHGGRNQYSHILQQLFPEYLVEIHEESREISRYAWGPAGQRVTCRFVAKGESFLPAALASMYAKYTRELSMDAFNQWWEQQIPGIKATAGYPQDAKRFLENIKESLEPLDIAMDTLWRKS
;
A
#
# COMPACT_ATOMS: atom_id res chain seq x y z
N HIS A 1 -4.35 -1.59 -20.77
CA HIS A 1 -5.33 -1.63 -19.67
C HIS A 1 -5.11 -0.41 -18.78
N SER A 2 -6.13 0.41 -18.56
CA SER A 2 -6.10 1.45 -17.51
C SER A 2 -6.61 0.81 -16.22
N PHE A 3 -5.87 0.95 -15.12
CA PHE A 3 -6.27 0.55 -13.77
C PHE A 3 -7.20 1.58 -13.11
N LEU A 4 -7.44 2.74 -13.74
CA LEU A 4 -8.39 3.75 -13.28
C LEU A 4 -9.24 4.20 -14.47
N SER A 5 -10.41 3.60 -14.63
CA SER A 5 -11.36 3.95 -15.69
C SER A 5 -12.41 4.98 -15.25
N THR A 6 -12.61 5.14 -13.94
CA THR A 6 -13.68 5.96 -13.36
C THR A 6 -13.12 6.86 -12.26
N PRO A 7 -13.57 8.12 -12.14
CA PRO A 7 -13.20 8.97 -11.01
C PRO A 7 -13.63 8.31 -9.69
N LEU A 8 -12.76 8.40 -8.69
CA LEU A 8 -13.01 7.88 -7.35
C LEU A 8 -13.45 9.04 -6.46
N HIS A 9 -14.63 8.92 -5.87
CA HIS A 9 -15.29 9.97 -5.09
C HIS A 9 -15.45 9.62 -3.61
N THR A 10 -15.33 8.34 -3.24
CA THR A 10 -15.49 7.92 -1.85
C THR A 10 -14.40 6.95 -1.39
N PHE A 11 -14.23 6.81 -0.07
CA PHE A 11 -13.32 5.82 0.52
C PHE A 11 -13.61 4.39 0.04
N ARG A 12 -14.88 3.99 -0.01
CA ARG A 12 -15.28 2.65 -0.47
C ARG A 12 -14.85 2.43 -1.92
N GLN A 13 -15.14 3.39 -2.81
CA GLN A 13 -14.70 3.34 -4.20
C GLN A 13 -13.18 3.25 -4.32
N TRP A 14 -12.44 4.02 -3.51
CA TRP A 14 -10.99 3.99 -3.46
C TRP A 14 -10.46 2.60 -3.10
N MET A 15 -10.98 2.02 -2.02
CA MET A 15 -10.52 0.72 -1.55
C MET A 15 -10.93 -0.42 -2.48
N GLU A 16 -12.16 -0.44 -2.98
CA GLU A 16 -12.64 -1.47 -3.90
C GLU A 16 -11.93 -1.42 -5.26
N SER A 17 -11.49 -0.23 -5.71
CA SER A 17 -10.80 -0.07 -7.00
C SER A 17 -9.30 -0.35 -6.91
N LEU A 18 -8.65 0.04 -5.81
CA LEU A 18 -7.19 0.03 -5.70
C LEU A 18 -6.63 -1.04 -4.76
N ALA A 19 -7.36 -1.38 -3.69
CA ALA A 19 -6.85 -2.27 -2.67
C ALA A 19 -7.15 -3.74 -3.00
N VAL A 20 -6.09 -4.55 -3.02
CA VAL A 20 -6.18 -5.97 -3.35
C VAL A 20 -6.97 -6.72 -2.28
N ASN A 21 -7.96 -7.51 -2.72
CA ASN A 21 -8.82 -8.35 -1.86
C ASN A 21 -9.44 -7.59 -0.68
N TRP A 22 -9.75 -6.31 -0.86
CA TRP A 22 -10.20 -5.45 0.23
C TRP A 22 -11.45 -5.94 0.97
N PRO A 23 -12.54 -6.38 0.29
CA PRO A 23 -13.73 -6.84 1.00
C PRO A 23 -13.42 -7.98 1.99
N ASP A 24 -12.63 -8.96 1.56
CA ASP A 24 -12.27 -10.12 2.39
C ASP A 24 -11.34 -9.72 3.54
N TRP A 25 -10.35 -8.86 3.26
CA TRP A 25 -9.33 -8.51 4.24
C TRP A 25 -9.83 -7.51 5.30
N SER A 26 -10.83 -6.70 4.96
CA SER A 26 -11.43 -5.71 5.85
C SER A 26 -12.62 -6.23 6.65
N ALA A 27 -13.24 -7.36 6.26
CA ALA A 27 -14.46 -7.89 6.87
C ALA A 27 -14.40 -8.05 8.40
N HIS A 28 -13.21 -8.36 8.94
CA HIS A 28 -12.99 -8.55 10.37
C HIS A 28 -12.86 -7.25 11.17
N SER A 29 -12.74 -6.11 10.50
CA SER A 29 -12.48 -4.81 11.11
C SER A 29 -13.75 -3.94 11.08
N PRO A 30 -14.47 -3.79 12.22
CA PRO A 30 -15.78 -3.16 12.25
C PRO A 30 -15.77 -1.69 11.79
N TRP A 31 -14.64 -1.00 12.00
CA TRP A 31 -14.44 0.39 11.59
C TRP A 31 -14.46 0.65 10.08
N PHE A 32 -14.41 -0.39 9.23
CA PHE A 32 -14.52 -0.23 7.78
C PHE A 32 -15.91 -0.50 7.21
N GLN A 33 -16.84 -1.08 7.99
CA GLN A 33 -18.11 -1.61 7.44
C GLN A 33 -19.03 -0.51 6.89
N GLU A 34 -19.25 0.53 7.69
CA GLU A 34 -20.16 1.64 7.38
C GLU A 34 -19.42 2.95 7.06
N PHE A 35 -18.08 2.94 7.04
CA PHE A 35 -17.31 4.14 6.75
C PHE A 35 -17.24 4.36 5.24
N ASP A 36 -17.81 5.49 4.79
CA ASP A 36 -17.67 5.94 3.41
C ASP A 36 -17.64 7.47 3.36
N ARG A 37 -16.44 8.03 3.37
CA ARG A 37 -16.22 9.49 3.29
C ARG A 37 -15.94 9.91 1.86
N ASP A 38 -16.43 11.10 1.50
CA ASP A 38 -16.08 11.76 0.24
C ASP A 38 -14.58 12.10 0.14
N ILE A 39 -14.00 11.86 -1.03
CA ILE A 39 -12.62 12.19 -1.37
C ILE A 39 -12.57 13.06 -2.64
N PRO A 40 -11.60 13.99 -2.76
CA PRO A 40 -10.56 14.32 -1.78
C PRO A 40 -11.11 15.07 -0.57
N CYS A 41 -10.59 14.76 0.63
CA CYS A 41 -11.05 15.35 1.91
C CYS A 41 -10.17 16.47 2.46
N ASP A 42 -8.94 16.64 1.95
CA ASP A 42 -7.93 17.56 2.50
C ASP A 42 -7.69 18.82 1.65
N PHE A 43 -8.46 19.00 0.58
CA PHE A 43 -8.33 20.13 -0.33
C PHE A 43 -9.63 20.92 -0.43
N SER A 44 -9.52 22.23 -0.65
CA SER A 44 -10.66 23.00 -1.14
C SER A 44 -11.04 22.56 -2.56
N SER A 45 -12.28 22.83 -2.96
CA SER A 45 -12.75 22.66 -4.34
C SER A 45 -11.81 23.35 -5.33
N ASP A 46 -11.46 24.60 -5.04
CA ASP A 46 -10.64 25.44 -5.93
C ASP A 46 -9.25 24.85 -6.14
N LYS A 47 -8.64 24.30 -5.08
CA LYS A 47 -7.32 23.66 -5.19
C LYS A 47 -7.39 22.35 -5.96
N SER A 48 -8.47 21.59 -5.78
CA SER A 48 -8.71 20.34 -6.52
C SER A 48 -8.87 20.61 -8.01
N ASP A 49 -9.60 21.67 -8.38
CA ASP A 49 -9.80 22.08 -9.77
C ASP A 49 -8.49 22.60 -10.40
N GLU A 50 -7.71 23.39 -9.67
CA GLU A 50 -6.38 23.84 -10.11
C GLU A 50 -5.46 22.64 -10.43
N LEU A 51 -5.37 21.66 -9.52
CA LEU A 51 -4.54 20.46 -9.72
C LEU A 51 -5.06 19.58 -10.86
N ARG A 52 -6.38 19.44 -10.99
CA ARG A 52 -7.00 18.72 -12.10
C ARG A 52 -6.65 19.36 -13.43
N GLN A 53 -6.78 20.69 -13.53
CA GLN A 53 -6.47 21.43 -14.75
C GLN A 53 -4.99 21.29 -15.11
N LEU A 54 -4.10 21.37 -14.12
CA LEU A 54 -2.67 21.14 -14.33
C LEU A 54 -2.39 19.75 -14.93
N VAL A 55 -3.03 18.69 -14.42
CA VAL A 55 -2.87 17.33 -14.96
C VAL A 55 -3.43 17.24 -16.39
N VAL A 56 -4.63 17.79 -16.64
CA VAL A 56 -5.28 17.77 -17.96
C VAL A 56 -4.43 18.48 -19.01
N ASP A 57 -3.83 19.62 -18.67
CA ASP A 57 -3.07 20.43 -19.62
C ASP A 57 -1.65 19.90 -19.86
N GLN A 58 -1.01 19.36 -18.83
CA GLN A 58 0.40 18.97 -18.90
C GLN A 58 0.61 17.51 -19.28
N LEU A 59 -0.20 16.58 -18.75
CA LEU A 59 0.05 15.14 -18.89
C LEU A 59 0.01 14.65 -20.36
N PRO A 60 -0.91 15.12 -21.24
CA PRO A 60 -0.93 14.70 -22.65
C PRO A 60 0.33 15.06 -23.44
N ASN A 61 1.09 16.06 -22.98
CA ASN A 61 2.30 16.54 -23.63
C ASN A 61 3.58 15.82 -23.15
N LEU A 62 3.44 14.89 -22.18
CA LEU A 62 4.57 14.15 -21.64
C LEU A 62 4.66 12.75 -22.28
N PRO A 63 5.88 12.18 -22.41
CA PRO A 63 6.08 10.83 -22.93
C PRO A 63 5.71 9.73 -21.93
N VAL A 64 4.98 10.08 -20.86
CA VAL A 64 4.59 9.17 -19.78
C VAL A 64 3.07 9.14 -19.68
N GLN A 65 2.54 7.94 -19.45
CA GLN A 65 1.13 7.73 -19.19
C GLN A 65 0.97 7.07 -17.83
N PHE A 66 0.12 7.64 -16.99
CA PHE A 66 -0.30 6.96 -15.78
C PHE A 66 -1.34 5.89 -16.13
N LEU A 67 -0.96 4.62 -15.98
CA LEU A 67 -1.88 3.51 -16.21
C LEU A 67 -2.78 3.27 -14.99
N GLY A 68 -2.32 3.63 -13.79
CA GLY A 68 -3.07 3.57 -12.53
C GLY A 68 -2.26 2.93 -11.41
N ALA A 69 -2.93 2.52 -10.33
CA ALA A 69 -2.28 2.05 -9.11
C ALA A 69 -2.98 0.81 -8.53
N GLN A 70 -2.24 0.05 -7.73
CA GLN A 70 -2.78 -0.98 -6.84
C GLN A 70 -2.08 -0.90 -5.49
N ILE A 71 -2.77 -1.32 -4.44
CA ILE A 71 -2.32 -1.18 -3.05
C ILE A 71 -2.61 -2.48 -2.30
N TRP A 72 -1.67 -2.93 -1.48
CA TRP A 72 -1.93 -3.96 -0.47
C TRP A 72 -2.14 -3.28 0.87
N CYS A 73 -3.41 -2.96 1.18
CA CYS A 73 -3.79 -2.51 2.51
C CYS A 73 -4.02 -3.74 3.40
N LEU A 74 -3.25 -3.86 4.49
CA LEU A 74 -3.32 -4.99 5.41
C LEU A 74 -3.84 -4.53 6.77
N PRO A 75 -5.15 -4.70 7.07
CA PRO A 75 -5.68 -4.52 8.42
C PRO A 75 -4.95 -5.39 9.44
N ALA A 76 -4.95 -4.99 10.73
CA ALA A 76 -4.15 -5.66 11.75
C ALA A 76 -4.42 -7.17 11.83
N HIS A 77 -5.69 -7.60 11.77
CA HIS A 77 -6.06 -9.01 11.70
C HIS A 77 -5.37 -9.75 10.54
N ARG A 78 -5.52 -9.23 9.32
CA ARG A 78 -4.94 -9.85 8.11
C ARG A 78 -3.42 -9.85 8.17
N PHE A 79 -2.81 -8.77 8.65
CA PHE A 79 -1.37 -8.71 8.86
C PHE A 79 -0.92 -9.79 9.84
N ASN A 80 -1.62 -9.96 10.97
CA ASN A 80 -1.26 -10.94 11.99
C ASN A 80 -1.32 -12.37 11.47
N LEU A 81 -2.39 -12.71 10.75
CA LEU A 81 -2.53 -14.00 10.09
C LEU A 81 -1.40 -14.29 9.10
N LEU A 82 -1.05 -13.29 8.28
CA LEU A 82 0.04 -13.45 7.32
C LEU A 82 1.39 -13.58 8.03
N LEU A 83 1.64 -12.79 9.09
CA LEU A 83 2.91 -12.81 9.80
C LEU A 83 3.26 -14.20 10.34
N ASP A 84 2.27 -14.99 10.76
CA ASP A 84 2.48 -16.36 11.26
C ASP A 84 3.11 -17.30 10.21
N SER A 85 3.07 -16.92 8.91
CA SER A 85 3.70 -17.67 7.80
C SER A 85 5.08 -17.14 7.38
N PHE A 86 5.60 -16.09 8.02
CA PHE A 86 6.89 -15.48 7.67
C PHE A 86 7.81 -15.34 8.89
N PRO A 87 9.13 -15.52 8.72
CA PRO A 87 10.07 -15.47 9.85
C PRO A 87 10.20 -14.08 10.47
N THR A 88 9.89 -13.02 9.71
CA THR A 88 9.95 -11.64 10.18
C THR A 88 8.92 -10.79 9.45
N LYS A 89 8.51 -9.68 10.08
CA LYS A 89 7.76 -8.60 9.43
C LYS A 89 8.46 -8.11 8.14
N GLY A 90 9.78 -7.96 8.17
CA GLY A 90 10.53 -7.50 6.99
C GLY A 90 10.44 -8.45 5.80
N ALA A 91 10.41 -9.76 6.07
CA ALA A 91 10.20 -10.80 5.06
C ALA A 91 8.77 -10.75 4.51
N LEU A 92 7.76 -10.67 5.37
CA LEU A 92 6.35 -10.52 4.98
C LEU A 92 6.17 -9.29 4.08
N LEU A 93 6.60 -8.10 4.53
CA LEU A 93 6.39 -6.87 3.77
C LEU A 93 7.10 -6.88 2.41
N SER A 94 8.31 -7.46 2.35
CA SER A 94 9.02 -7.64 1.07
C SER A 94 8.28 -8.58 0.12
N HIS A 95 7.71 -9.66 0.67
CA HIS A 95 6.93 -10.60 -0.12
C HIS A 95 5.66 -9.97 -0.64
N CYS A 96 4.93 -9.23 0.21
CA CYS A 96 3.72 -8.52 -0.17
C CYS A 96 3.98 -7.50 -1.30
N SER A 97 4.98 -6.64 -1.15
CA SER A 97 5.26 -5.59 -2.14
C SER A 97 5.71 -6.18 -3.48
N LEU A 98 6.52 -7.25 -3.47
CA LEU A 98 6.97 -7.89 -4.70
C LEU A 98 5.90 -8.79 -5.35
N SER A 99 5.01 -9.37 -4.55
CA SER A 99 3.84 -10.09 -5.08
C SER A 99 2.88 -9.13 -5.79
N LEU A 100 2.68 -7.92 -5.23
CA LEU A 100 1.94 -6.86 -5.90
C LEU A 100 2.62 -6.43 -7.20
N ALA A 101 3.94 -6.26 -7.20
CA ALA A 101 4.68 -5.96 -8.42
C ALA A 101 4.49 -7.07 -9.47
N GLN A 102 4.57 -8.35 -9.08
CA GLN A 102 4.34 -9.50 -9.96
C GLN A 102 2.93 -9.49 -10.55
N GLN A 103 1.90 -9.27 -9.72
CA GLN A 103 0.50 -9.17 -10.16
C GLN A 103 0.31 -8.07 -11.21
N ILE A 104 0.90 -6.90 -10.98
CA ILE A 104 0.87 -5.79 -11.95
C ILE A 104 1.61 -6.19 -13.23
N THR A 105 2.81 -6.76 -13.16
CA THR A 105 3.56 -7.15 -14.35
C THR A 105 2.84 -8.18 -15.21
N ASN A 106 2.09 -9.09 -14.59
CA ASN A 106 1.38 -10.16 -15.30
C ASN A 106 0.21 -9.67 -16.17
N VAL A 107 -0.32 -8.47 -15.90
CA VAL A 107 -1.43 -7.88 -16.66
C VAL A 107 -0.99 -6.78 -17.64
N LEU A 108 0.30 -6.44 -17.64
CA LEU A 108 0.85 -5.47 -18.59
C LEU A 108 1.06 -6.14 -19.96
N PRO A 109 0.96 -5.37 -21.06
CA PRO A 109 1.32 -5.87 -22.38
C PRO A 109 2.76 -6.36 -22.42
N THR A 110 3.03 -7.31 -23.31
CA THR A 110 4.38 -7.80 -23.59
C THR A 110 5.33 -6.66 -23.94
N GLY A 111 6.45 -6.57 -23.24
CA GLY A 111 7.47 -5.56 -23.47
C GLY A 111 8.49 -5.51 -22.33
N ASN A 112 9.39 -4.54 -22.39
CA ASN A 112 10.39 -4.34 -21.34
C ASN A 112 9.75 -3.65 -20.13
N ILE A 113 10.06 -4.16 -18.94
CA ILE A 113 9.51 -3.68 -17.68
C ILE A 113 10.66 -3.25 -16.78
N LEU A 114 10.47 -2.10 -16.11
CA LEU A 114 11.37 -1.61 -15.08
C LEU A 114 10.60 -1.41 -13.78
N ILE A 115 10.92 -2.25 -12.80
CA ILE A 115 10.37 -2.21 -11.44
C ILE A 115 11.26 -1.32 -10.57
N HIS A 116 10.66 -0.31 -9.95
CA HIS A 116 11.32 0.59 -9.01
C HIS A 116 10.79 0.38 -7.60
N CYS A 117 11.70 0.03 -6.70
CA CYS A 117 11.41 -0.09 -5.29
C CYS A 117 12.33 0.85 -4.50
N ASP A 118 11.80 1.45 -3.44
CA ASP A 118 12.63 1.88 -2.33
C ASP A 118 13.16 0.65 -1.58
N LYS A 119 14.28 0.77 -0.87
CA LYS A 119 14.84 -0.39 -0.14
C LYS A 119 13.94 -0.79 1.02
N HIS A 120 13.77 -2.11 1.19
CA HIS A 120 12.99 -2.67 2.27
C HIS A 120 13.83 -2.74 3.56
N GLY A 121 13.86 -1.63 4.31
CA GLY A 121 14.66 -1.53 5.52
C GLY A 121 16.16 -1.75 5.25
N GLY A 122 16.83 -2.53 6.08
CA GLY A 122 18.27 -2.83 5.93
C GLY A 122 18.62 -3.87 4.86
N ARG A 123 17.67 -4.30 4.03
CA ARG A 123 17.88 -5.39 3.05
C ARG A 123 18.65 -4.89 1.82
N ASN A 124 19.72 -5.60 1.48
CA ASN A 124 20.51 -5.37 0.26
C ASN A 124 20.38 -6.51 -0.76
N GLN A 125 19.85 -7.66 -0.36
CA GLN A 125 19.75 -8.86 -1.19
C GLN A 125 18.30 -9.29 -1.34
N TYR A 126 17.87 -9.41 -2.59
CA TYR A 126 16.50 -9.69 -3.02
C TYR A 126 16.42 -10.84 -4.02
N SER A 127 17.56 -11.37 -4.49
CA SER A 127 17.61 -12.44 -5.51
C SER A 127 16.74 -13.64 -5.16
N HIS A 128 16.79 -14.14 -3.93
CA HIS A 128 15.98 -15.28 -3.49
C HIS A 128 14.47 -15.00 -3.60
N ILE A 129 14.00 -13.85 -3.11
CA ILE A 129 12.56 -13.54 -3.12
C ILE A 129 12.07 -13.22 -4.53
N LEU A 130 12.90 -12.57 -5.34
CA LEU A 130 12.63 -12.36 -6.76
C LEU A 130 12.56 -13.69 -7.50
N GLN A 131 13.51 -14.61 -7.27
CA GLN A 131 13.50 -15.91 -7.94
C GLN A 131 12.27 -16.75 -7.59
N GLN A 132 11.80 -16.64 -6.34
CA GLN A 132 10.57 -17.31 -5.90
C GLN A 132 9.32 -16.74 -6.59
N LEU A 133 9.26 -15.41 -6.79
CA LEU A 133 8.11 -14.73 -7.38
C LEU A 133 8.16 -14.65 -8.91
N PHE A 134 9.33 -14.77 -9.53
CA PHE A 134 9.50 -14.74 -10.98
C PHE A 134 10.27 -16.01 -11.42
N PRO A 135 9.65 -17.19 -11.32
CA PRO A 135 10.33 -18.48 -11.48
C PRO A 135 10.65 -18.84 -12.94
N GLU A 136 10.10 -18.11 -13.93
CA GLU A 136 10.16 -18.47 -15.35
C GLU A 136 11.58 -18.38 -15.92
N TYR A 137 12.39 -17.48 -15.36
CA TYR A 137 13.77 -17.24 -15.78
C TYR A 137 14.67 -17.14 -14.55
N LEU A 138 15.96 -17.45 -14.74
CA LEU A 138 16.96 -17.21 -13.71
C LEU A 138 17.06 -15.70 -13.44
N VAL A 139 17.00 -15.32 -12.17
CA VAL A 139 17.24 -13.94 -11.73
C VAL A 139 18.73 -13.65 -11.76
N GLU A 140 19.13 -12.76 -12.65
CA GLU A 140 20.50 -12.29 -12.79
C GLU A 140 20.77 -11.20 -11.75
N ILE A 141 21.82 -11.38 -10.96
CA ILE A 141 22.27 -10.39 -9.98
C ILE A 141 23.31 -9.50 -10.65
N HIS A 142 22.97 -8.22 -10.84
CA HIS A 142 23.90 -7.24 -11.43
C HIS A 142 24.65 -6.46 -10.35
N GLU A 143 23.99 -6.12 -9.24
CA GLU A 143 24.58 -5.35 -8.15
C GLU A 143 23.79 -5.58 -6.85
N GLU A 144 24.48 -5.69 -5.71
CA GLU A 144 23.87 -5.70 -4.37
C GLU A 144 24.71 -4.85 -3.42
N SER A 145 24.30 -3.61 -3.18
CA SER A 145 24.97 -2.68 -2.26
C SER A 145 23.98 -2.06 -1.29
N ARG A 146 24.45 -1.19 -0.38
CA ARG A 146 23.57 -0.44 0.52
C ARG A 146 22.78 0.62 -0.25
N GLU A 147 23.37 1.17 -1.28
CA GLU A 147 22.87 2.27 -2.10
C GLU A 147 21.86 1.76 -3.12
N ILE A 148 22.17 0.63 -3.78
CA ILE A 148 21.34 0.08 -4.84
C ILE A 148 21.49 -1.43 -4.97
N SER A 149 20.39 -2.13 -5.26
CA SER A 149 20.40 -3.54 -5.66
C SER A 149 19.72 -3.67 -7.01
N ARG A 150 20.35 -4.32 -8.00
CA ARG A 150 19.86 -4.43 -9.38
C ARG A 150 19.79 -5.88 -9.82
N TYR A 151 18.67 -6.23 -10.40
CA TYR A 151 18.38 -7.55 -10.92
C TYR A 151 17.73 -7.45 -12.29
N ALA A 152 17.86 -8.51 -13.07
CA ALA A 152 17.15 -8.62 -14.33
C ALA A 152 16.86 -10.08 -14.68
N TRP A 153 15.84 -10.30 -15.51
CA TRP A 153 15.45 -11.63 -15.98
C TRP A 153 14.61 -11.53 -17.25
N GLY A 154 14.44 -12.66 -17.94
CA GLY A 154 13.67 -12.75 -19.18
C GLY A 154 14.45 -12.37 -20.45
N PRO A 155 13.89 -12.66 -21.63
CA PRO A 155 14.53 -12.44 -22.92
C PRO A 155 14.56 -10.96 -23.31
N ALA A 156 15.39 -10.59 -24.28
CA ALA A 156 15.64 -9.20 -24.66
C ALA A 156 14.37 -8.39 -25.06
N GLY A 157 13.36 -9.03 -25.65
CA GLY A 157 12.09 -8.37 -26.04
C GLY A 157 11.05 -8.27 -24.94
N GLN A 158 11.29 -8.89 -23.77
CA GLN A 158 10.38 -8.92 -22.62
C GLN A 158 11.19 -8.76 -21.32
N ARG A 159 12.26 -7.97 -21.38
CA ARG A 159 13.25 -7.92 -20.32
C ARG A 159 12.64 -7.24 -19.10
N VAL A 160 12.65 -7.91 -17.96
CA VAL A 160 12.30 -7.31 -16.69
C VAL A 160 13.57 -6.91 -15.98
N THR A 161 13.59 -5.68 -15.50
CA THR A 161 14.66 -5.14 -14.67
C THR A 161 14.04 -4.67 -13.37
N CYS A 162 14.66 -4.98 -12.24
CA CYS A 162 14.19 -4.56 -10.93
C CYS A 162 15.32 -3.90 -10.17
N ARG A 163 15.06 -2.70 -9.63
CA ARG A 163 16.02 -2.01 -8.77
C ARG A 163 15.41 -1.57 -7.45
N PHE A 164 16.18 -1.78 -6.38
CA PHE A 164 15.91 -1.30 -5.03
C PHE A 164 16.91 -0.21 -4.73
N VAL A 165 16.45 1.03 -4.58
CA VAL A 165 17.33 2.21 -4.42
C VAL A 165 17.09 2.83 -3.06
N ALA A 166 18.15 3.15 -2.33
CA ALA A 166 18.01 3.91 -1.09
C ALA A 166 17.50 5.32 -1.43
N LYS A 167 16.48 5.80 -0.70
CA LYS A 167 15.74 7.02 -1.08
C LYS A 167 15.05 6.84 -2.44
N GLY A 168 14.40 5.69 -2.63
CA GLY A 168 13.73 5.33 -3.87
C GLY A 168 12.65 6.32 -4.31
N GLU A 169 12.11 7.11 -3.38
CA GLU A 169 11.18 8.22 -3.64
C GLU A 169 11.77 9.33 -4.53
N SER A 170 13.07 9.31 -4.82
CA SER A 170 13.68 10.12 -5.88
C SER A 170 13.19 9.76 -7.29
N PHE A 171 12.55 8.59 -7.47
CA PHE A 171 11.94 8.18 -8.73
C PHE A 171 10.42 8.34 -8.70
N LEU A 172 9.88 8.94 -9.76
CA LEU A 172 8.44 9.25 -9.88
C LEU A 172 7.51 8.06 -9.56
N PRO A 173 7.70 6.83 -10.08
CA PRO A 173 6.79 5.72 -9.78
C PRO A 173 6.80 5.31 -8.31
N ALA A 174 7.98 5.32 -7.67
CA ALA A 174 8.12 4.97 -6.25
C ALA A 174 7.56 6.09 -5.35
N ALA A 175 7.78 7.35 -5.70
CA ALA A 175 7.18 8.50 -5.04
C ALA A 175 5.64 8.42 -5.09
N LEU A 176 5.10 8.16 -6.29
CA LEU A 176 3.67 8.05 -6.49
C LEU A 176 3.08 6.88 -5.70
N ALA A 177 3.70 5.69 -5.75
CA ALA A 177 3.28 4.56 -4.93
C ALA A 177 3.27 4.88 -3.43
N SER A 178 4.26 5.65 -2.94
CA SER A 178 4.31 6.13 -1.55
C SER A 178 3.12 7.04 -1.22
N MET A 179 2.76 7.96 -2.13
CA MET A 179 1.61 8.85 -1.95
C MET A 179 0.29 8.06 -1.84
N TYR A 180 0.06 7.11 -2.75
CA TYR A 180 -1.12 6.23 -2.72
C TYR A 180 -1.20 5.43 -1.42
N ALA A 181 -0.07 4.84 -0.98
CA ALA A 181 -0.01 4.08 0.27
C ALA A 181 -0.29 4.96 1.51
N LYS A 182 0.30 6.15 1.58
CA LYS A 182 0.10 7.10 2.69
C LYS A 182 -1.33 7.61 2.73
N TYR A 183 -1.88 8.02 1.59
CA TYR A 183 -3.26 8.50 1.52
C TYR A 183 -4.26 7.42 1.96
N THR A 184 -4.08 6.18 1.46
CA THR A 184 -4.88 5.03 1.90
C THR A 184 -4.79 4.79 3.41
N ARG A 185 -3.58 4.93 3.96
CA ARG A 185 -3.35 4.76 5.40
C ARG A 185 -4.08 5.83 6.21
N GLU A 186 -4.02 7.10 5.80
CA GLU A 186 -4.73 8.17 6.51
C GLU A 186 -6.25 7.97 6.45
N LEU A 187 -6.81 7.67 5.27
CA LEU A 187 -8.24 7.36 5.14
C LEU A 187 -8.67 6.16 6.01
N SER A 188 -7.82 5.14 6.11
CA SER A 188 -8.08 3.98 6.97
C SER A 188 -8.03 4.34 8.47
N MET A 189 -7.16 5.27 8.86
CA MET A 189 -7.11 5.79 10.23
C MET A 189 -8.30 6.69 10.55
N ASP A 190 -8.82 7.44 9.57
CA ASP A 190 -10.05 8.21 9.73
C ASP A 190 -11.24 7.29 9.99
N ALA A 191 -11.34 6.19 9.22
CA ALA A 191 -12.36 5.15 9.45
C ALA A 191 -12.27 4.60 10.88
N PHE A 192 -11.05 4.24 11.30
CA PHE A 192 -10.77 3.74 12.65
C PHE A 192 -11.18 4.73 13.74
N ASN A 193 -10.74 5.99 13.64
CA ASN A 193 -11.00 7.00 14.65
C ASN A 193 -12.48 7.40 14.70
N GLN A 194 -13.14 7.51 13.55
CA GLN A 194 -14.57 7.83 13.48
C GLN A 194 -15.41 6.73 14.13
N TRP A 195 -15.09 5.47 13.89
CA TRP A 195 -15.81 4.36 14.50
C TRP A 195 -15.68 4.38 16.03
N TRP A 196 -14.47 4.59 16.55
CA TRP A 196 -14.25 4.67 18.01
C TRP A 196 -14.90 5.89 18.66
N GLU A 197 -14.94 7.03 17.98
CA GLU A 197 -15.66 8.22 18.45
C GLU A 197 -17.17 7.98 18.57
N GLN A 198 -17.74 7.13 17.71
CA GLN A 198 -19.15 6.71 17.84
C GLN A 198 -19.40 5.80 19.04
N GLN A 199 -18.41 4.97 19.42
CA GLN A 199 -18.54 4.09 20.59
C GLN A 199 -18.27 4.83 21.90
N ILE A 200 -17.31 5.76 21.89
CA ILE A 200 -16.86 6.51 23.05
C ILE A 200 -16.80 8.00 22.67
N PRO A 201 -17.91 8.74 22.84
CA PRO A 201 -17.95 10.15 22.49
C PRO A 201 -16.88 10.97 23.23
N GLY A 202 -16.14 11.79 22.48
CA GLY A 202 -15.05 12.62 22.97
C GLY A 202 -13.72 11.90 23.12
N ILE A 203 -13.57 10.67 22.62
CA ILE A 203 -12.29 9.97 22.68
C ILE A 203 -11.25 10.68 21.81
N LYS A 204 -10.09 10.97 22.39
CA LYS A 204 -9.00 11.56 21.63
C LYS A 204 -8.47 10.55 20.59
N ALA A 205 -8.66 10.90 19.32
CA ALA A 205 -8.16 10.16 18.15
C ALA A 205 -6.68 9.75 18.27
N THR A 206 -6.33 8.65 17.59
CA THR A 206 -4.96 8.12 17.53
C THR A 206 -4.39 8.19 16.12
N ALA A 207 -3.11 8.49 16.06
CA ALA A 207 -2.26 8.34 14.88
C ALA A 207 -1.58 6.96 14.83
N GLY A 208 -1.86 6.02 15.74
CA GLY A 208 -1.37 4.64 15.68
C GLY A 208 0.14 4.45 15.91
N TYR A 209 0.89 5.49 16.27
CA TYR A 209 2.32 5.40 16.62
C TYR A 209 2.52 4.78 18.01
N PRO A 210 3.65 4.11 18.31
CA PRO A 210 3.76 3.25 19.49
C PRO A 210 3.33 3.84 20.83
N GLN A 211 3.71 5.09 21.14
CA GLN A 211 3.32 5.74 22.40
C GLN A 211 1.84 6.16 22.39
N ASP A 212 1.38 6.69 21.26
CA ASP A 212 0.01 7.15 21.09
C ASP A 212 -1.00 5.99 21.00
N ALA A 213 -0.63 4.89 20.34
CA ALA A 213 -1.41 3.67 20.24
C ALA A 213 -1.59 2.99 21.61
N LYS A 214 -0.55 3.01 22.47
CA LYS A 214 -0.66 2.51 23.85
C LYS A 214 -1.65 3.34 24.67
N ARG A 215 -1.56 4.67 24.59
CA ARG A 215 -2.55 5.58 25.21
C ARG A 215 -3.96 5.26 24.73
N PHE A 216 -4.14 5.15 23.41
CA PHE A 216 -5.45 4.87 22.84
C PHE A 216 -5.99 3.52 23.31
N LEU A 217 -5.15 2.48 23.35
CA LEU A 217 -5.51 1.15 23.84
C LEU A 217 -6.02 1.20 25.29
N GLU A 218 -5.34 1.92 26.18
CA GLU A 218 -5.82 2.08 27.56
C GLU A 218 -7.17 2.78 27.62
N ASN A 219 -7.40 3.79 26.76
CA ASN A 219 -8.67 4.51 26.71
C ASN A 219 -9.85 3.65 26.21
N ILE A 220 -9.62 2.62 25.39
CA ILE A 220 -10.68 1.77 24.81
C ILE A 220 -10.79 0.40 25.48
N LYS A 221 -9.89 0.08 26.42
CA LYS A 221 -9.74 -1.27 26.98
C LYS A 221 -11.04 -1.83 27.57
N GLU A 222 -11.77 -1.01 28.31
CA GLU A 222 -13.04 -1.39 28.94
C GLU A 222 -14.18 -1.62 27.91
N SER A 223 -14.02 -1.13 26.69
CA SER A 223 -15.00 -1.28 25.61
C SER A 223 -14.74 -2.50 24.71
N LEU A 224 -13.57 -3.15 24.79
CA LEU A 224 -13.23 -4.27 23.91
C LEU A 224 -14.15 -5.48 24.12
N GLU A 225 -14.39 -5.90 25.35
CA GLU A 225 -15.23 -7.06 25.68
C GLU A 225 -16.72 -6.81 25.36
N PRO A 226 -17.35 -5.68 25.76
CA PRO A 226 -18.73 -5.40 25.39
C PRO A 226 -18.99 -5.31 23.89
N LEU A 227 -17.99 -4.89 23.11
CA LEU A 227 -18.07 -4.73 21.65
C LEU A 227 -17.60 -5.98 20.89
N ASP A 228 -17.22 -7.06 21.59
CA ASP A 228 -16.67 -8.30 21.02
C ASP A 228 -15.48 -8.06 20.07
N ILE A 229 -14.59 -7.12 20.42
CA ILE A 229 -13.39 -6.83 19.64
C ILE A 229 -12.22 -7.66 20.16
N ALA A 230 -11.84 -8.66 19.37
CA ALA A 230 -10.61 -9.42 19.59
C ALA A 230 -9.37 -8.52 19.46
N MET A 231 -8.38 -8.72 20.33
CA MET A 231 -7.12 -7.95 20.31
C MET A 231 -6.40 -8.05 18.97
N ASP A 232 -6.41 -9.22 18.33
CA ASP A 232 -5.76 -9.44 17.02
C ASP A 232 -6.41 -8.63 15.89
N THR A 233 -7.67 -8.21 16.04
CA THR A 233 -8.35 -7.32 15.09
C THR A 233 -7.82 -5.89 15.18
N LEU A 234 -7.43 -5.47 16.38
CA LEU A 234 -7.02 -4.11 16.72
C LEU A 234 -5.50 -3.91 16.63
N TRP A 235 -4.74 -4.87 17.16
CA TRP A 235 -3.33 -4.70 17.44
C TRP A 235 -2.46 -5.57 16.54
N ARG A 236 -1.55 -4.92 15.82
CA ARG A 236 -0.61 -5.59 14.93
C ARG A 236 0.56 -6.20 15.71
N LYS A 237 0.83 -7.49 15.52
CA LYS A 237 2.03 -8.21 16.00
C LYS A 237 3.30 -7.56 15.44
N SER A 238 4.40 -7.63 16.19
CA SER A 238 5.69 -7.01 15.82
C SER A 238 6.68 -8.01 15.27
#